data_AF-A0A8K0PLG4-F1
#
_entry.id   AF-A0A8K0PLG4-F1
#
_cell.length_a   1.000
_cell.length_b   1.000
_cell.length_c   1.000
_cell.angle_alpha   90.00
_cell.angle_beta   90.00
_cell.angle_gamma   90.00
#
_symmetry.space_group_name_H-M   'P 1'
#
loop_
_entity.id
_entity.type
_entity.pdbx_description
1 polymer ?
#
loop_
_entity_poly.entity_id
_entity_poly.type
_entity_poly.pdbx_seq_one_letter_code
_entity_poly.pdbx_strand_id
1 'polypeptide(L)'
;MKTQIFFVVAAALLPSVLGDAPKLNQYSSLDDCQNDKSILYHAAPVSGRCYDLDDATAAFFWNTGGMLNPRVYTGKGCNGIEDPLSTNGRCMEKGKYNSYRCS
;
A
#
# COMPACT_ATOMS: atom_id res chain seq x y z
N MET A 1 -48.15 -2.79 40.26
CA MET A 1 -47.56 -3.57 39.14
C MET A 1 -46.66 -2.64 38.34
N LYS A 2 -45.34 -2.85 38.33
CA LYS A 2 -44.38 -2.03 37.56
C LYS A 2 -43.71 -2.92 36.51
N THR A 3 -44.10 -2.74 35.25
CA THR A 3 -43.58 -3.48 34.10
C THR A 3 -42.20 -2.94 33.76
N GLN A 4 -41.16 -3.77 33.86
CA GLN A 4 -39.83 -3.44 33.38
C GLN A 4 -39.68 -3.93 31.94
N ILE A 5 -39.39 -3.00 31.02
CA ILE A 5 -39.09 -3.28 29.62
C ILE A 5 -37.59 -3.53 29.51
N PHE A 6 -37.20 -4.75 29.15
CA PHE A 6 -35.82 -5.09 28.82
C PHE A 6 -35.49 -4.60 27.41
N PHE A 7 -34.56 -3.64 27.31
CA PHE A 7 -33.92 -3.29 26.05
C PHE A 7 -32.83 -4.31 25.74
N VAL A 8 -33.06 -5.16 24.74
CA VAL A 8 -32.02 -5.99 24.14
C VAL A 8 -31.21 -5.10 23.19
N VAL A 9 -30.01 -4.71 23.59
CA VAL A 9 -29.06 -4.04 22.70
C VAL A 9 -28.44 -5.10 21.80
N ALA A 10 -28.92 -5.18 20.56
CA ALA A 10 -28.27 -5.98 19.52
C ALA A 10 -26.98 -5.27 19.08
N ALA A 11 -25.83 -5.76 19.55
CA ALA A 11 -24.54 -5.34 19.02
C ALA A 11 -24.40 -5.84 17.58
N ALA A 12 -24.60 -4.95 16.61
CA ALA A 12 -24.32 -5.23 15.21
C ALA A 12 -22.80 -5.43 15.05
N LEU A 13 -22.37 -6.67 14.86
CA LEU A 13 -21.03 -7.00 14.38
C LEU A 13 -20.94 -6.53 12.93
N LEU A 14 -20.55 -5.27 12.73
CA LEU A 14 -20.13 -4.81 11.40
C LEU A 14 -18.89 -5.62 11.03
N PRO A 15 -18.87 -6.31 9.87
CA PRO A 15 -17.64 -6.88 9.36
C PRO A 15 -16.68 -5.70 9.20
N SER A 16 -15.64 -5.67 10.01
CA SER A 16 -14.50 -4.83 9.76
C SER A 16 -13.98 -5.30 8.41
N VAL A 17 -14.24 -4.53 7.35
CA VAL A 17 -13.44 -4.59 6.13
C VAL A 17 -12.03 -4.18 6.55
N LEU A 18 -11.33 -5.11 7.19
CA LEU A 18 -9.90 -5.06 7.38
C LEU A 18 -9.33 -5.20 5.97
N GLY A 19 -9.18 -4.07 5.29
CA GLY A 19 -8.38 -4.01 4.08
C GLY A 19 -7.02 -4.62 4.37
N ASP A 20 -6.41 -5.25 3.37
CA ASP A 20 -5.07 -5.81 3.50
C ASP A 20 -4.11 -4.81 4.15
N ALA A 21 -3.11 -5.28 4.87
CA ALA A 21 -2.07 -4.38 5.36
C ALA A 21 -1.36 -3.70 4.17
N PRO A 22 -1.01 -2.40 4.29
CA PRO A 22 -0.26 -1.74 3.24
C PRO A 22 1.09 -2.43 3.05
N LYS A 23 1.54 -2.52 1.80
CA LYS A 23 2.77 -3.23 1.42
C LYS A 23 3.54 -2.45 0.37
N LEU A 24 4.85 -2.40 0.50
CA LEU A 24 5.78 -1.99 -0.55
C LEU A 24 6.93 -2.98 -0.60
N ASN A 25 7.03 -3.74 -1.68
CA ASN A 25 8.14 -4.66 -1.93
C ASN A 25 8.92 -4.22 -3.16
N GLN A 26 10.23 -4.41 -3.13
CA GLN A 26 11.12 -4.11 -4.23
C GLN A 26 11.85 -5.37 -4.69
N TYR A 27 12.03 -5.51 -5.99
CA TYR A 27 12.53 -6.72 -6.64
C TYR A 27 13.53 -6.39 -7.73
N SER A 28 14.48 -7.29 -7.96
CA SER A 28 15.48 -7.21 -9.03
C SER A 28 14.91 -7.43 -10.43
N SER A 29 13.69 -7.95 -10.55
CA SER A 29 13.01 -8.18 -11.82
C SER A 29 11.49 -8.13 -11.67
N LEU A 30 10.77 -7.97 -12.79
CA LEU A 30 9.31 -8.03 -12.80
C LEU A 30 8.78 -9.45 -12.52
N ASP A 31 9.50 -10.49 -12.97
CA ASP A 31 9.15 -11.89 -12.68
C ASP A 31 9.24 -12.20 -11.18
N ASP A 32 10.32 -11.76 -10.53
CA ASP A 32 10.49 -11.87 -9.07
C ASP A 32 9.32 -11.20 -8.34
N CYS A 33 8.88 -10.02 -8.81
CA CYS A 33 7.72 -9.33 -8.25
C CYS A 33 6.43 -10.14 -8.42
N GLN A 34 6.12 -10.58 -9.63
CA GLN A 34 4.88 -11.30 -9.95
C GLN A 34 4.78 -12.65 -9.22
N ASN A 35 5.92 -13.25 -8.89
CA ASN A 35 6.00 -14.52 -8.17
C ASN A 35 6.33 -14.36 -6.67
N ASP A 36 6.47 -13.12 -6.17
CA ASP A 36 6.89 -12.76 -4.80
C ASP A 36 8.15 -13.50 -4.32
N LYS A 37 9.22 -13.47 -5.14
CA LYS A 37 10.51 -14.13 -4.86
C LYS A 37 11.62 -13.10 -4.70
N SER A 38 12.70 -13.46 -4.01
CA SER A 38 13.96 -12.70 -4.00
C SER A 38 13.80 -11.21 -3.65
N ILE A 39 12.95 -10.90 -2.66
CA ILE A 39 12.64 -9.52 -2.25
C ILE A 39 13.93 -8.81 -1.81
N LEU A 40 14.22 -7.66 -2.44
CA LEU A 40 15.35 -6.80 -2.07
C LEU A 40 15.04 -5.94 -0.84
N TYR A 41 13.78 -5.47 -0.77
CA TYR A 41 13.31 -4.61 0.29
C TYR A 41 11.81 -4.83 0.54
N HIS A 42 11.42 -4.81 1.80
CA HIS A 42 10.03 -4.92 2.25
C HIS A 42 9.72 -3.81 3.25
N ALA A 43 8.57 -3.15 3.07
CA ALA A 43 8.00 -2.23 4.05
C ALA A 43 6.48 -2.37 4.13
N ALA A 44 5.95 -1.96 5.27
CA ALA A 44 4.55 -1.58 5.44
C ALA A 44 4.46 -0.05 5.36
N PRO A 45 4.00 0.53 4.23
CA PRO A 45 3.88 1.97 4.08
C PRO A 45 3.00 2.61 5.16
N VAL A 46 3.43 3.78 5.63
CA VAL A 46 2.64 4.65 6.52
C VAL A 46 2.16 5.86 5.72
N SER A 47 0.91 6.26 5.96
CA SER A 47 0.29 7.42 5.32
C SER A 47 1.21 8.64 5.39
N GLY A 48 1.45 9.27 4.24
CA GLY A 48 2.25 10.47 4.12
C GLY A 48 3.77 10.25 4.10
N ARG A 49 4.27 9.04 4.39
CA ARG A 49 5.72 8.76 4.38
C ARG A 49 6.20 8.47 2.96
N CYS A 50 7.34 9.05 2.60
CA CYS A 50 8.02 8.73 1.36
C CYS A 50 8.96 7.53 1.52
N TYR A 51 9.01 6.67 0.52
CA TYR A 51 9.89 5.51 0.43
C TYR A 51 10.69 5.56 -0.87
N ASP A 52 12.01 5.52 -0.77
CA ASP A 52 12.87 5.46 -1.95
C ASP A 52 12.87 4.06 -2.56
N LEU A 53 12.82 4.01 -3.89
CA LEU A 53 13.01 2.80 -4.66
C LEU A 53 14.52 2.66 -4.92
N ASP A 54 15.14 1.63 -4.36
CA ASP A 54 16.58 1.34 -4.48
C ASP A 54 17.04 1.28 -5.95
N ASP A 55 18.30 1.57 -6.21
CA ASP A 55 18.84 1.60 -7.58
C ASP A 55 18.93 0.20 -8.20
N ALA A 56 19.02 -0.85 -7.38
CA ALA A 56 18.95 -2.25 -7.82
C ALA A 56 17.51 -2.72 -8.14
N THR A 57 16.50 -1.92 -7.81
CA THR A 57 15.09 -2.28 -8.02
C THR A 57 14.72 -2.15 -9.50
N ALA A 58 14.28 -3.23 -10.13
CA ALA A 58 13.71 -3.21 -11.47
C ALA A 58 12.18 -3.21 -11.46
N ALA A 59 11.56 -3.75 -10.40
CA ALA A 59 10.11 -3.74 -10.22
C ALA A 59 9.74 -3.63 -8.74
N PHE A 60 8.55 -3.11 -8.47
CA PHE A 60 8.02 -3.01 -7.11
C PHE A 60 6.53 -3.40 -7.07
N PHE A 61 6.12 -3.96 -5.95
CA PHE A 61 4.72 -4.20 -5.62
C PHE A 61 4.29 -3.15 -4.61
N TRP A 62 3.10 -2.57 -4.79
CA TRP A 62 2.45 -1.76 -3.76
C TRP A 62 1.07 -2.31 -3.43
N ASN A 63 0.66 -2.16 -2.18
CA ASN A 63 -0.73 -2.24 -1.73
C ASN A 63 -0.94 -1.08 -0.75
N THR A 64 -2.05 -0.38 -0.87
CA THR A 64 -2.37 0.79 -0.06
C THR A 64 -3.02 0.45 1.27
N GLY A 65 -3.59 -0.74 1.40
CA GLY A 65 -4.34 -1.13 2.60
C GLY A 65 -5.47 -0.17 2.98
N GLY A 66 -6.09 0.46 1.97
CA GLY A 66 -7.14 1.46 2.17
C GLY A 66 -6.65 2.91 2.21
N MET A 67 -5.33 3.15 2.22
CA MET A 67 -4.80 4.50 1.99
C MET A 67 -5.13 4.97 0.56
N LEU A 68 -5.33 6.27 0.42
CA LEU A 68 -5.67 6.91 -0.84
C LEU A 68 -4.41 7.44 -1.52
N ASN A 69 -4.60 7.95 -2.74
CA ASN A 69 -3.58 8.68 -3.49
C ASN A 69 -2.18 8.05 -3.52
N PRO A 70 -2.02 6.76 -3.89
CA PRO A 70 -0.68 6.25 -4.14
C PRO A 70 -0.07 7.00 -5.33
N ARG A 71 1.19 7.40 -5.18
CA ARG A 71 1.98 8.20 -6.12
C ARG A 71 3.38 7.59 -6.26
N VAL A 72 3.93 7.77 -7.45
CA VAL A 72 5.35 7.54 -7.72
C VAL A 72 5.98 8.82 -8.24
N TYR A 73 7.27 8.96 -7.98
CA TYR A 73 8.02 10.16 -8.31
C TYR A 73 9.27 9.80 -9.09
N THR A 74 9.63 10.65 -10.04
CA THR A 74 10.87 10.49 -10.82
C THR A 74 12.14 10.75 -10.02
N GLY A 75 12.07 11.49 -8.90
CA GLY A 75 13.18 11.71 -7.97
C GLY A 75 13.08 10.86 -6.70
N LYS A 76 14.18 10.81 -5.95
CA LYS A 76 14.22 10.30 -4.57
C LYS A 76 13.55 11.28 -3.61
N GLY A 77 13.11 10.82 -2.44
CA GLY A 77 12.46 11.63 -1.41
C GLY A 77 11.13 12.25 -1.86
N CYS A 78 10.45 11.63 -2.84
CA CYS A 78 9.18 12.08 -3.39
C CYS A 78 9.26 13.47 -4.03
N ASN A 79 10.38 13.72 -4.73
CA ASN A 79 10.66 14.94 -5.49
C ASN A 79 10.52 14.69 -7.01
N GLY A 80 10.45 15.77 -7.79
CA GLY A 80 10.38 15.71 -9.25
C GLY A 80 8.95 15.54 -9.78
N ILE A 81 8.82 14.98 -10.98
CA ILE A 81 7.50 14.69 -11.58
C ILE A 81 6.82 13.57 -10.79
N GLU A 82 5.59 13.84 -10.37
CA GLU A 82 4.67 12.92 -9.70
C GLU A 82 3.70 12.31 -10.72
N ASP A 83 3.56 10.98 -10.71
CA ASP A 83 2.56 10.27 -11.50
C ASP A 83 1.65 9.43 -10.57
N PRO A 84 0.32 9.41 -10.79
CA PRO A 84 -0.62 8.68 -9.95
C PRO A 84 -0.55 7.17 -10.18
N LEU A 85 -0.73 6.40 -9.11
CA LEU A 85 -0.98 4.97 -9.17
C LEU A 85 -2.44 4.66 -8.87
N SER A 86 -2.87 3.47 -9.28
CA SER A 86 -4.14 2.90 -8.82
C SER A 86 -4.04 2.50 -7.35
N THR A 87 -5.16 2.57 -6.63
CA THR A 87 -5.30 1.99 -5.30
C THR A 87 -5.29 0.45 -5.31
N ASN A 88 -5.56 -0.16 -6.47
CA ASN A 88 -5.44 -1.60 -6.67
C ASN A 88 -3.97 -1.97 -6.79
N GLY A 89 -3.45 -2.60 -5.75
CA GLY A 89 -2.08 -3.05 -5.67
C GLY A 89 -1.72 -4.07 -6.75
N ARG A 90 -0.54 -3.93 -7.33
CA ARG A 90 0.01 -4.85 -8.34
C ARG A 90 1.53 -4.69 -8.43
N CYS A 91 2.16 -5.58 -9.17
CA CYS A 91 3.54 -5.39 -9.60
C CYS A 91 3.61 -4.38 -10.75
N MET A 92 4.63 -3.52 -10.72
CA MET A 92 4.95 -2.58 -11.78
C MET A 92 6.46 -2.46 -11.93
N GLU A 93 6.92 -2.28 -13.17
CA GLU A 93 8.31 -1.91 -13.42
C GLU A 93 8.64 -0.56 -12.80
N LYS A 94 9.83 -0.44 -12.20
CA LYS A 94 10.33 0.82 -11.63
C LYS A 94 10.43 1.90 -12.71
N GLY A 95 10.97 1.55 -13.89
CA GLY A 95 11.17 2.48 -14.99
C GLY A 95 11.93 3.74 -14.56
N LYS A 96 11.34 4.91 -14.82
CA LYS A 96 11.89 6.24 -14.45
C LYS A 96 11.69 6.64 -12.98
N TYR A 97 10.93 5.87 -12.21
CA TYR A 97 10.52 6.27 -10.86
C TYR A 97 11.56 5.89 -9.81
N ASN A 98 11.70 6.71 -8.78
CA ASN A 98 12.71 6.57 -7.74
C ASN A 98 12.15 6.66 -6.33
N SER A 99 10.88 6.99 -6.14
CA SER A 99 10.24 6.92 -4.83
C SER A 99 8.71 6.77 -4.93
N TYR A 100 8.11 6.35 -3.82
CA TYR A 100 6.69 6.07 -3.65
C TYR A 100 6.14 6.72 -2.37
N ARG A 101 4.88 7.16 -2.42
CA ARG A 101 4.11 7.64 -1.26
C ARG A 101 2.63 7.32 -1.44
N CYS A 102 1.93 7.05 -0.34
CA CYS A 102 0.46 6.98 -0.29
C CYS A 102 -0.04 7.72 0.96
N SER A 103 -1.33 8.10 0.98
CA SER A 103 -1.92 8.88 2.06
C SER A 103 -3.31 8.41 2.43
#